data_AF-A0A4W3HQ25-F1
#
_entry.id   AF-A0A4W3HQ25-F1
#
_cell.length_a   1.000
_cell.length_b   1.000
_cell.length_c   1.000
_cell.angle_alpha   90.00
_cell.angle_beta   90.00
_cell.angle_gamma   90.00
#
_symmetry.space_group_name_H-M   'P 1'
#
loop_
_entity.id
_entity.type
_entity.pdbx_description
1 polymer ?
#
loop_
_entity_poly.entity_id
_entity_poly.type
_entity_poly.pdbx_seq_one_letter_code
_entity_poly.pdbx_strand_id
1 'polypeptide(L)' 'VFQRMTDKCFRKCIGKPGSSLDNSEQKCVAMCMDRYMDAWNIVSKTYNSRLQRERARM' A
#
# COMPACT_ATOMS: atom_id res chain seq x y z
N VAL A 1 -8.66 1.67 -2.03
CA VAL A 1 -7.32 1.09 -1.78
C VAL A 1 -6.33 1.53 -2.85
N PHE A 2 -6.65 1.29 -4.13
CA PHE A 2 -5.79 1.61 -5.27
C PHE A 2 -5.30 3.06 -5.30
N GLN A 3 -6.19 4.06 -5.23
CA GLN A 3 -5.79 5.47 -5.26
C GLN A 3 -4.79 5.83 -4.14
N ARG A 4 -5.03 5.37 -2.90
CA ARG A 4 -4.11 5.62 -1.78
C ARG A 4 -2.76 4.92 -1.93
N MET A 5 -2.75 3.73 -2.54
CA MET A 5 -1.51 3.03 -2.88
C MET A 5 -0.71 3.83 -3.91
N THR A 6 -1.37 4.24 -5.00
CA THR A 6 -0.77 5.04 -6.06
C THR A 6 -0.19 6.34 -5.50
N ASP A 7 -0.94 7.08 -4.70
CA ASP A 7 -0.48 8.33 -4.08
C ASP A 7 0.75 8.11 -3.18
N LYS A 8 0.73 7.05 -2.36
CA LYS A 8 1.86 6.74 -1.46
C LYS A 8 3.10 6.30 -2.22
N CYS A 9 2.95 5.39 -3.19
CA CYS A 9 4.07 4.86 -3.94
C CYS A 9 4.67 5.92 -4.88
N PHE A 10 3.84 6.76 -5.49
CA PHE A 10 4.32 7.89 -6.28
C PHE A 10 5.16 8.84 -5.43
N ARG A 11 4.63 9.31 -4.30
CA ARG A 11 5.37 10.21 -3.39
C ARG A 11 6.66 9.59 -2.83
N LYS A 12 6.70 8.27 -2.66
CA LYS A 12 7.86 7.56 -2.11
C LYS A 12 8.95 7.33 -3.14
N CYS A 13 8.57 7.02 -4.37
CA CYS A 13 9.49 6.51 -5.40
C CYS A 13 9.86 7.54 -6.47
N ILE A 14 9.01 8.55 -6.72
CA ILE A 14 9.22 9.52 -7.79
C ILE A 14 9.82 10.80 -7.20
N GLY A 15 11.15 10.90 -7.26
CA GLY A 15 11.90 12.04 -6.74
C GLY A 15 12.10 13.17 -7.76
N LYS A 16 12.09 12.83 -9.05
CA LYS A 16 12.27 13.79 -10.16
C LYS A 16 11.20 13.52 -11.23
N PRO A 17 10.03 14.16 -11.13
CA PRO A 17 8.95 13.92 -12.07
C PRO A 17 9.40 14.19 -13.51
N GLY A 18 9.19 13.21 -14.39
CA GLY A 18 9.48 13.28 -15.81
C GLY A 18 8.32 12.73 -16.65
N SER A 19 8.50 12.71 -17.97
CA SER A 19 7.53 12.13 -18.91
C SER A 19 7.50 10.60 -18.89
N SER A 20 8.50 9.97 -18.28
CA SER A 20 8.64 8.53 -18.16
C SER A 20 9.31 8.19 -16.83
N LEU A 21 9.07 6.96 -16.35
CA LEU A 21 9.74 6.42 -15.19
C LEU A 21 11.10 5.87 -15.59
N ASP A 22 12.15 6.25 -14.87
CA ASP A 22 13.45 5.58 -15.03
C ASP A 22 13.42 4.15 -14.44
N ASN A 23 14.46 3.35 -14.72
CA ASN A 23 14.50 1.96 -14.27
C ASN A 23 14.47 1.82 -12.73
N SER A 24 15.03 2.78 -12.01
CA SER A 24 15.04 2.79 -10.54
C SER A 24 13.66 3.13 -9.97
N GLU A 25 12.96 4.08 -10.59
CA GLU A 25 11.60 4.47 -10.24
C GLU A 25 10.63 3.33 -10.52
N GLN A 26 10.72 2.68 -11.68
CA GLN A 26 9.91 1.51 -12.03
C GLN A 26 10.07 0.38 -10.99
N LYS A 27 11.33 0.04 -10.67
CA LYS A 27 11.63 -1.00 -9.67
C LYS A 27 11.11 -0.61 -8.28
N CYS A 28 11.28 0.64 -7.87
CA CYS A 28 10.77 1.15 -6.59
C CYS A 28 9.25 1.04 -6.53
N VAL A 29 8.54 1.49 -7.57
CA VAL A 29 7.08 1.48 -7.62
C VAL A 29 6.54 0.06 -7.53
N ALA A 30 7.12 -0.89 -8.28
CA ALA A 30 6.73 -2.30 -8.23
C ALA A 30 6.87 -2.87 -6.80
N MET A 31 8.05 -2.69 -6.18
CA MET A 31 8.28 -3.13 -4.80
C MET A 31 7.35 -2.44 -3.80
N CYS A 32 7.09 -1.14 -3.99
CA CYS A 32 6.21 -0.38 -3.13
C CYS A 32 4.77 -0.89 -3.18
N MET A 33 4.24 -1.16 -4.37
CA MET A 33 2.89 -1.70 -4.55
C MET A 33 2.75 -3.06 -3.88
N ASP A 34 3.71 -3.96 -4.09
CA ASP A 34 3.73 -5.29 -3.45
C ASP A 34 3.71 -5.17 -1.92
N ARG A 35 4.62 -4.36 -1.35
CA ARG A 35 4.68 -4.15 0.10
C ARG A 35 3.43 -3.47 0.65
N TYR A 36 2.83 -2.53 -0.09
CA TYR A 36 1.61 -1.87 0.32
C TYR A 36 0.44 -2.84 0.40
N MET A 37 0.28 -3.71 -0.60
CA MET A 37 -0.79 -4.71 -0.62
C MET A 37 -0.62 -5.74 0.49
N ASP A 38 0.61 -6.20 0.73
CA ASP A 38 0.92 -7.11 1.86
C ASP A 38 0.54 -6.48 3.21
N ALA A 39 0.97 -5.25 3.44
CA ALA A 39 0.65 -4.53 4.68
C ALA A 39 -0.86 -4.30 4.80
N TRP A 40 -1.53 -3.93 3.71
CA TRP A 40 -2.97 -3.71 3.69
C TRP A 40 -3.74 -5.00 4.03
N ASN A 41 -3.34 -6.15 3.47
CA ASN A 41 -3.95 -7.44 3.76
C ASN A 41 -3.81 -7.83 5.23
N ILE A 42 -2.60 -7.68 5.81
CA ILE A 42 -2.33 -7.99 7.22
C ILE A 42 -3.18 -7.10 8.13
N VAL A 43 -3.18 -5.79 7.90
CA VAL A 43 -3.93 -4.83 8.70
C VAL A 43 -5.43 -5.09 8.59
N SER A 44 -5.94 -5.30 7.37
CA SER A 44 -7.36 -5.58 7.12
C SER A 44 -7.82 -6.86 7.83
N LYS A 45 -7.06 -7.96 7.72
CA LYS A 45 -7.35 -9.22 8.40
C LYS A 45 -7.36 -9.06 9.94
N THR A 46 -6.35 -8.37 10.47
CA THR A 46 -6.20 -8.16 11.92
C THR A 46 -7.34 -7.29 12.47
N TYR A 47 -7.65 -6.19 11.77
CA TYR A 47 -8.73 -5.28 12.13
C TYR A 47 -10.09 -5.98 12.13
N ASN A 48 -10.41 -6.72 11.06
CA ASN A 48 -11.65 -7.49 10.98
C ASN A 48 -11.73 -8.55 12.08
N SER A 49 -10.64 -9.27 12.33
CA SER A 49 -10.58 -10.28 13.40
C SER A 49 -10.85 -9.67 14.78
N ARG A 50 -10.32 -8.47 15.06
CA ARG A 50 -10.62 -7.73 16.29
C ARG A 50 -12.08 -7.30 16.34
N LEU A 51 -12.61 -6.72 15.25
CA LEU A 51 -13.99 -6.24 15.19
C LEU A 51 -15.00 -7.35 15.49
N GLN A 52 -14.79 -8.57 14.99
CA GLN A 52 -15.65 -9.72 15.28
C GLN A 52 -15.61 -10.11 16.76
N ARG A 53 -14.43 -10.08 17.39
CA ARG A 53 -14.29 -10.36 18.83
C ARG A 53 -15.00 -9.33 19.70
N GLU A 54 -14.91 -8.05 19.35
CA GLU A 54 -15.62 -7.00 20.09
C GLU A 54 -17.14 -7.10 19.90
N ARG A 55 -17.61 -7.45 18.69
CA ARG A 55 -19.04 -7.72 18.44
C ARG A 55 -19.58 -8.91 19.23
N ALA A 56 -18.79 -9.96 19.42
CA ALA A 56 -19.19 -11.13 20.20
C ALA A 56 -19.20 -10.87 21.72
N ARG A 57 -18.62 -9.76 22.18
CA ARG A 57 -18.60 -9.34 23.59
C ARG A 57 -19.75 -8.38 23.94
N MET A 58 -20.51 -7.95 22.94
CA MET A 58 -21.74 -7.17 23.09
C MET A 58 -22.94 -8.10 23.10
#